data_AF-A0A0Q3QM93-F1
#
_entry.id   AF-A0A0Q3QM93-F1
#
_cell.length_a   1.000
_cell.length_b   1.000
_cell.length_c   1.000
_cell.angle_alpha   90.00
_cell.angle_beta   90.00
_cell.angle_gamma   90.00
#
_symmetry.space_group_name_H-M   'P 1'
#
loop_
_entity.id
_entity.type
_entity.pdbx_description
1 polymer ?
#
loop_
_entity_poly.entity_id
_entity_poly.type
_entity_poly.pdbx_seq_one_letter_code
_entity_poly.pdbx_strand_id
1 'polypeptide(L)'
;MLSRLLREHQARQSERRELQGLFGLVNNAGVANPIGPTEWMVLEDYRQVMAVNAFGAIEVTLLLLPLLKRARGRVVNTSSVLGRLAANGGGYCVSKYCIEAFSDSLRRDMYHFGVKVSIVEPGFFKTAVTDLESIEGSLRQLWERLAPETRLSYGEDYFRQYLKVQRFIMNLICDADLAKVTWCMEHALSARYPRTRYSAGWDAKLLWLPASYLPACIVDLVLATILPKPAHRRPR
;
A
#
# COMPACT_ATOMS: atom_id res chain seq x y z
N MET A 1 1.91 -41.16 40.87
CA MET A 1 3.10 -40.28 41.01
C MET A 1 3.76 -40.02 39.65
N LEU A 2 4.09 -41.06 38.86
CA LEU A 2 4.71 -40.95 37.53
C LEU A 2 3.89 -40.16 36.50
N SER A 3 2.56 -40.32 36.49
CA SER A 3 1.64 -39.60 35.60
C SER A 3 1.44 -38.11 35.93
N ARG A 4 1.85 -37.69 37.14
CA ARG A 4 1.84 -36.27 37.56
C ARG A 4 3.13 -35.60 37.13
N LEU A 5 4.27 -36.30 37.28
CA LEU A 5 5.58 -35.88 36.79
C LEU A 5 5.64 -35.77 35.25
N LEU A 6 5.03 -36.71 34.51
CA LEU A 6 4.93 -36.63 33.05
C LEU A 6 4.08 -35.45 32.58
N ARG A 7 2.98 -35.16 33.26
CA ARG A 7 2.13 -33.99 32.97
C ARG A 7 2.81 -32.67 33.32
N GLU A 8 3.54 -32.60 34.42
CA GLU A 8 4.36 -31.43 34.75
C GLU A 8 5.54 -31.26 33.79
N HIS A 9 6.15 -32.33 33.30
CA HIS A 9 7.23 -32.25 32.32
C HIS A 9 6.70 -31.87 30.93
N GLN A 10 5.51 -32.32 30.54
CA GLN A 10 4.82 -31.89 29.32
C GLN A 10 4.32 -30.44 29.43
N ALA A 11 3.78 -30.02 30.58
CA ALA A 11 3.40 -28.64 30.85
C ALA A 11 4.62 -27.69 30.84
N ARG A 12 5.74 -28.11 31.44
CA ARG A 12 7.03 -27.39 31.38
C ARG A 12 7.66 -27.42 29.98
N GLN A 13 7.39 -28.42 29.15
CA GLN A 13 7.81 -28.46 27.73
C GLN A 13 6.91 -27.58 26.84
N SER A 14 5.61 -27.51 27.12
CA SER A 14 4.68 -26.58 26.46
C SER A 14 4.89 -25.13 26.91
N GLU A 15 5.28 -24.89 28.17
CA GLU A 15 5.75 -23.59 28.68
C GLU A 15 7.16 -23.25 28.19
N ARG A 16 8.05 -24.23 27.94
CA ARG A 16 9.35 -24.00 27.27
C ARG A 16 9.26 -23.74 25.76
N ARG A 17 8.08 -23.94 25.16
CA ARG A 17 7.69 -23.27 23.92
C ARG A 17 7.00 -21.94 24.21
N GLU A 18 7.37 -21.27 25.30
CA GLU A 18 7.31 -19.81 25.43
C GLU A 18 7.72 -19.24 24.06
N LEU A 19 6.74 -18.68 23.34
CA LEU A 19 6.96 -18.11 22.01
C LEU A 19 8.20 -17.23 22.11
N GLN A 20 9.27 -17.60 21.40
CA GLN A 20 10.63 -17.05 21.49
C GLN A 20 10.74 -15.58 21.02
N GLY A 21 9.65 -14.81 21.14
CA GLY A 21 9.43 -13.55 20.47
C GLY A 21 9.18 -13.75 18.97
N LEU A 22 8.74 -12.69 18.30
CA LEU A 22 8.59 -12.65 16.84
C LEU A 22 9.75 -11.83 16.27
N PHE A 23 10.63 -12.47 15.51
CA PHE A 23 11.79 -11.79 14.93
C PHE A 23 11.41 -10.71 13.90
N GLY A 24 10.40 -10.98 13.07
CA GLY A 24 10.02 -10.12 11.97
C GLY A 24 8.54 -10.24 11.63
N LEU A 25 7.94 -9.11 11.25
CA LEU A 25 6.60 -9.00 10.69
C LEU A 25 6.69 -8.22 9.37
N VAL A 26 6.10 -8.75 8.30
CA VAL A 26 5.97 -8.05 7.02
C VAL A 26 4.50 -7.89 6.70
N ASN A 27 3.99 -6.66 6.80
CA ASN A 27 2.64 -6.32 6.39
C ASN A 27 2.63 -5.99 4.89
N ASN A 28 2.45 -7.03 4.08
CA ASN A 28 2.46 -6.93 2.61
C ASN A 28 1.07 -6.99 1.97
N ALA A 29 0.08 -7.58 2.63
CA ALA A 29 -1.26 -7.75 2.07
C ALA A 29 -1.83 -6.41 1.60
N GLY A 30 -2.40 -6.38 0.40
CA GLY A 30 -3.05 -5.19 -0.10
C GLY A 30 -3.82 -5.40 -1.40
N VAL A 31 -4.82 -4.54 -1.59
CA VAL A 31 -5.70 -4.45 -2.77
C VAL A 31 -5.69 -3.02 -3.30
N ALA A 32 -5.79 -2.83 -4.61
CA ALA A 32 -5.95 -1.50 -5.21
C ALA A 32 -7.42 -1.19 -5.52
N ASN A 33 -8.09 -2.12 -6.19
CA ASN A 33 -9.45 -1.91 -6.67
C ASN A 33 -10.46 -1.83 -5.51
N PRO A 34 -11.50 -1.01 -5.67
CA PRO A 34 -11.74 -0.12 -6.81
C PRO A 34 -10.86 1.15 -6.81
N ILE A 35 -10.38 1.54 -8.00
CA ILE A 35 -9.67 2.81 -8.27
C ILE A 35 -10.34 3.54 -9.43
N GLY A 36 -10.42 4.87 -9.36
CA GLY A 36 -11.02 5.68 -10.41
C GLY A 36 -11.20 7.14 -9.98
N PRO A 37 -11.79 7.99 -10.84
CA PRO A 37 -12.14 9.36 -10.48
C PRO A 37 -12.98 9.40 -9.19
N THR A 38 -12.69 10.35 -8.30
CA THR A 38 -13.28 10.42 -6.95
C THR A 38 -14.82 10.43 -6.96
N GLU A 39 -15.43 11.14 -7.91
CA GLU A 39 -16.90 11.23 -8.03
C GLU A 39 -17.55 9.90 -8.42
N TRP A 40 -16.79 8.92 -8.92
CA TRP A 40 -17.31 7.60 -9.26
C TRP A 40 -17.37 6.65 -8.06
N MET A 41 -16.73 7.07 -6.97
CA MET A 41 -16.56 6.26 -5.78
C MET A 41 -17.67 6.54 -4.77
N VAL A 42 -18.06 5.51 -4.02
CA VAL A 42 -18.85 5.64 -2.80
C VAL A 42 -17.98 5.39 -1.57
N LEU A 43 -18.41 5.84 -0.40
CA LEU A 43 -17.63 5.67 0.84
C LEU A 43 -17.24 4.21 1.11
N GLU A 44 -18.10 3.26 0.74
CA GLU A 44 -17.83 1.83 0.95
C GLU A 44 -16.62 1.33 0.14
N ASP A 45 -16.41 1.86 -1.06
CA ASP A 45 -15.25 1.55 -1.89
C ASP A 45 -13.93 1.91 -1.16
N TYR A 46 -13.94 3.02 -0.40
CA TYR A 46 -12.80 3.40 0.44
C TYR A 46 -12.65 2.46 1.63
N ARG A 47 -13.76 2.11 2.31
CA ARG A 47 -13.74 1.23 3.48
C ARG A 47 -13.15 -0.13 3.15
N GLN A 48 -13.55 -0.73 2.02
CA GLN A 48 -13.06 -2.03 1.59
C GLN A 48 -11.53 -2.05 1.43
N VAL A 49 -10.97 -1.06 0.74
CA VAL A 49 -9.52 -0.97 0.52
C VAL A 49 -8.78 -0.65 1.83
N MET A 50 -9.32 0.27 2.64
CA MET A 50 -8.76 0.63 3.94
C MET A 50 -8.76 -0.54 4.92
N ALA A 51 -9.80 -1.38 4.92
CA ALA A 51 -9.92 -2.55 5.79
C ALA A 51 -8.74 -3.51 5.62
N VAL A 52 -8.30 -3.74 4.38
CA VAL A 52 -7.16 -4.62 4.09
C VAL A 52 -5.84 -3.88 4.28
N ASN A 53 -5.67 -2.78 3.55
CA ASN A 53 -4.36 -2.15 3.37
C ASN A 53 -3.89 -1.39 4.61
N ALA A 54 -4.82 -0.85 5.41
CA ALA A 54 -4.51 -0.04 6.58
C ALA A 54 -4.90 -0.76 7.87
N PHE A 55 -6.20 -1.00 8.08
CA PHE A 55 -6.69 -1.54 9.35
C PHE A 55 -6.18 -2.96 9.60
N GLY A 56 -6.15 -3.84 8.58
CA GLY A 56 -5.61 -5.18 8.73
C GLY A 56 -4.14 -5.20 9.13
N ALA A 57 -3.31 -4.34 8.51
CA ALA A 57 -1.90 -4.21 8.88
C ALA A 57 -1.71 -3.62 10.30
N ILE A 58 -2.55 -2.66 10.69
CA ILE A 58 -2.54 -2.09 12.05
C ILE A 58 -2.93 -3.16 13.08
N GLU A 59 -4.02 -3.87 12.86
CA GLU A 59 -4.55 -4.89 13.77
C GLU A 59 -3.54 -6.03 14.00
N VAL A 60 -2.99 -6.59 12.91
CA VAL A 60 -1.95 -7.64 12.99
C VAL A 60 -0.74 -7.12 13.74
N THR A 61 -0.31 -5.88 13.48
CA THR A 61 0.83 -5.30 14.18
C THR A 61 0.57 -5.17 15.67
N LEU A 62 -0.56 -4.55 16.06
CA LEU A 62 -0.93 -4.35 17.47
C LEU A 62 -1.01 -5.68 18.24
N LEU A 63 -1.62 -6.70 17.63
CA LEU A 63 -1.73 -8.04 18.21
C LEU A 63 -0.35 -8.68 18.46
N LEU A 64 0.59 -8.47 17.54
CA LEU A 64 1.93 -9.09 17.58
C LEU A 64 2.98 -8.24 18.31
N LEU A 65 2.67 -7.00 18.71
CA LEU A 65 3.61 -6.12 19.40
C LEU A 65 4.26 -6.73 20.64
N PRO A 66 3.55 -7.45 21.53
CA PRO A 66 4.19 -8.09 22.68
C PRO A 66 5.31 -9.06 22.28
N LEU A 67 5.10 -9.83 21.21
CA LEU A 67 6.10 -10.79 20.69
C LEU A 67 7.26 -10.08 20.00
N LEU A 68 6.97 -9.03 19.22
CA LEU A 68 7.99 -8.20 18.57
C LEU A 68 8.90 -7.53 19.62
N LYS A 69 8.33 -7.00 20.70
CA LYS A 69 9.08 -6.38 21.81
C LYS A 69 10.01 -7.38 22.50
N ARG A 70 9.52 -8.60 22.78
CA ARG A 70 10.32 -9.68 23.38
C ARG A 70 11.55 -10.02 22.52
N ALA A 71 11.39 -10.09 21.20
CA ALA A 71 12.48 -10.41 20.28
C ALA A 71 13.36 -9.20 19.90
N ARG A 72 12.98 -7.98 20.29
CA ARG A 72 13.51 -6.73 19.69
C ARG A 72 13.45 -6.80 18.16
N GLY A 73 12.31 -7.24 17.65
CA GLY A 73 12.09 -7.67 16.28
C GLY A 73 12.04 -6.52 15.26
N ARG A 74 11.47 -6.82 14.10
CA ARG A 74 11.38 -5.92 12.94
C ARG A 74 9.96 -5.89 12.40
N VAL A 75 9.48 -4.70 12.03
CA VAL A 75 8.23 -4.53 11.29
C VAL A 75 8.57 -3.90 9.94
N VAL A 76 8.09 -4.51 8.86
CA VAL A 76 8.22 -4.00 7.50
C VAL A 76 6.81 -3.78 6.97
N ASN A 77 6.46 -2.53 6.70
CA ASN A 77 5.16 -2.19 6.13
C ASN A 77 5.31 -1.87 4.64
N THR A 78 4.55 -2.57 3.80
CA THR A 78 4.53 -2.31 2.35
C THR A 78 3.56 -1.16 2.05
N SER A 79 4.12 0.02 1.82
CA SER A 79 3.41 1.20 1.34
C SER A 79 3.34 1.19 -0.20
N SER A 80 3.55 2.34 -0.84
CA SER A 80 3.67 2.58 -2.26
C SER A 80 4.23 3.98 -2.45
N VAL A 81 4.80 4.27 -3.63
CA VAL A 81 4.99 5.66 -4.08
C VAL A 81 3.71 6.49 -4.04
N LEU A 82 2.54 5.85 -4.18
CA LEU A 82 1.23 6.50 -4.02
C LEU A 82 0.83 6.79 -2.57
N GLY A 83 1.64 6.36 -1.59
CA GLY A 83 1.61 6.84 -0.20
C GLY A 83 2.40 8.13 0.00
N ARG A 84 3.11 8.59 -1.04
CA ARG A 84 3.95 9.80 -1.04
C ARG A 84 3.43 10.88 -1.96
N LEU A 85 2.83 10.49 -3.07
CA LEU A 85 2.12 11.37 -3.99
C LEU A 85 0.83 10.68 -4.49
N ALA A 86 -0.33 11.24 -4.17
CA ALA A 86 -1.60 10.72 -4.66
C ALA A 86 -1.82 11.10 -6.14
N ALA A 87 -2.00 10.09 -7.00
CA ALA A 87 -2.27 10.29 -8.43
C ALA A 87 -3.53 9.55 -8.92
N ASN A 88 -4.17 8.77 -8.05
CA ASN A 88 -5.41 8.05 -8.32
C ASN A 88 -6.45 8.38 -7.23
N GLY A 89 -7.72 8.38 -7.60
CA GLY A 89 -8.82 8.41 -6.62
C GLY A 89 -9.10 7.02 -6.04
N GLY A 90 -10.08 6.95 -5.13
CA GLY A 90 -10.43 5.72 -4.41
C GLY A 90 -9.57 5.47 -3.17
N GLY A 91 -9.76 4.30 -2.56
CA GLY A 91 -9.18 3.98 -1.25
C GLY A 91 -7.68 3.69 -1.24
N TYR A 92 -7.07 3.41 -2.40
CA TYR A 92 -5.67 2.95 -2.44
C TYR A 92 -4.69 4.01 -1.92
N CYS A 93 -4.64 5.21 -2.50
CA CYS A 93 -3.75 6.28 -2.06
C CYS A 93 -3.98 6.62 -0.58
N VAL A 94 -5.25 6.76 -0.18
CA VAL A 94 -5.65 7.03 1.22
C VAL A 94 -5.07 5.97 2.17
N SER A 95 -5.18 4.69 1.81
CA SER A 95 -4.66 3.60 2.62
C SER A 95 -3.13 3.58 2.72
N LYS A 96 -2.43 3.93 1.65
CA LYS A 96 -0.97 3.97 1.63
C LYS A 96 -0.42 5.15 2.43
N TYR A 97 -1.03 6.33 2.36
CA TYR A 97 -0.73 7.44 3.26
C TYR A 97 -1.02 7.10 4.73
N CYS A 98 -2.11 6.37 5.01
CA CYS A 98 -2.41 5.91 6.37
C CYS A 98 -1.28 5.02 6.92
N ILE A 99 -0.78 4.08 6.12
CA ILE A 99 0.34 3.22 6.50
C ILE A 99 1.67 3.97 6.66
N GLU A 100 1.95 5.00 5.85
CA GLU A 100 3.11 5.88 6.09
C GLU A 100 3.06 6.49 7.50
N ALA A 101 1.93 7.12 7.84
CA ALA A 101 1.73 7.79 9.12
C ALA A 101 1.79 6.81 10.29
N PHE A 102 1.09 5.67 10.16
CA PHE A 102 1.12 4.60 11.16
C PHE A 102 2.55 4.09 11.40
N SER A 103 3.31 3.85 10.34
CA SER A 103 4.67 3.31 10.42
C SER A 103 5.63 4.29 11.09
N ASP A 104 5.54 5.59 10.80
CA ASP A 104 6.38 6.59 11.43
C ASP A 104 6.07 6.77 12.92
N SER A 105 4.79 6.74 13.31
CA SER A 105 4.39 6.75 14.73
C SER A 105 4.87 5.50 15.44
N LEU A 106 4.58 4.32 14.89
CA LEU A 106 5.01 3.04 15.45
C LEU A 106 6.53 2.97 15.65
N ARG A 107 7.30 3.45 14.68
CA ARG A 107 8.77 3.50 14.76
C ARG A 107 9.25 4.31 15.97
N ARG A 108 8.61 5.45 16.24
CA ARG A 108 8.95 6.33 17.36
C ARG A 108 8.53 5.71 18.69
N ASP A 109 7.31 5.21 18.77
CA ASP A 109 6.76 4.59 19.98
C ASP A 109 7.56 3.35 20.39
N MET A 110 8.03 2.58 19.41
CA MET A 110 8.73 1.32 19.66
C MET A 110 10.25 1.45 19.80
N TYR A 111 10.80 2.66 19.63
CA TYR A 111 12.25 2.92 19.60
C TYR A 111 12.98 2.37 20.83
N HIS A 112 12.50 2.71 22.03
CA HIS A 112 13.12 2.28 23.28
C HIS A 112 12.94 0.78 23.60
N PHE A 113 12.00 0.11 22.93
CA PHE A 113 11.84 -1.34 23.04
C PHE A 113 12.75 -2.11 22.06
N GLY A 114 13.52 -1.41 21.22
CA GLY A 114 14.46 -2.02 20.28
C GLY A 114 13.80 -2.66 19.05
N VAL A 115 12.50 -2.46 18.84
CA VAL A 115 11.82 -2.89 17.61
C VAL A 115 12.10 -1.85 16.53
N LYS A 116 12.56 -2.31 15.36
CA LYS A 116 12.81 -1.42 14.21
C LYS A 116 11.65 -1.52 13.23
N VAL A 117 11.25 -0.39 12.68
CA VAL A 117 10.15 -0.30 11.71
C VAL A 117 10.71 0.30 10.43
N SER A 118 10.47 -0.36 9.32
CA SER A 118 10.85 0.08 7.97
C SER A 118 9.63 0.14 7.08
N ILE A 119 9.64 1.07 6.14
CA ILE A 119 8.61 1.22 5.12
C ILE A 119 9.23 0.87 3.77
N VAL A 120 8.56 0.01 3.00
CA VAL A 120 8.91 -0.22 1.60
C VAL A 120 7.90 0.56 0.75
N GLU A 121 8.41 1.40 -0.14
CA GLU A 121 7.65 2.29 -1.03
C GLU A 121 7.90 1.84 -2.49
N PRO A 122 7.28 0.74 -2.97
CA PRO A 122 7.45 0.32 -4.35
C PRO A 122 6.84 1.32 -5.33
N GLY A 123 7.49 1.47 -6.47
CA GLY A 123 6.90 1.97 -7.70
C GLY A 123 5.90 0.96 -8.29
N PHE A 124 5.72 1.01 -9.60
CA PHE A 124 4.80 0.12 -10.29
C PHE A 124 5.48 -1.20 -10.69
N PHE A 125 4.88 -2.31 -10.29
CA PHE A 125 5.40 -3.66 -10.54
C PHE A 125 4.30 -4.58 -11.04
N LYS A 126 4.62 -5.46 -11.99
CA LYS A 126 3.69 -6.43 -12.56
C LYS A 126 3.24 -7.46 -11.52
N THR A 127 2.08 -7.21 -10.93
CA THR A 127 1.44 -8.05 -9.91
C THR A 127 -0.07 -8.08 -10.14
N ALA A 128 -0.82 -8.89 -9.37
CA ALA A 128 -2.28 -8.91 -9.41
C ALA A 128 -2.91 -7.52 -9.10
N VAL A 129 -2.20 -6.66 -8.35
CA VAL A 129 -2.68 -5.31 -8.00
C VAL A 129 -2.63 -4.36 -9.21
N THR A 130 -1.70 -4.59 -10.14
CA THR A 130 -1.52 -3.77 -11.36
C THR A 130 -2.05 -4.49 -12.60
N ASP A 131 -2.83 -5.55 -12.43
CA ASP A 131 -3.35 -6.33 -13.54
C ASP A 131 -4.36 -5.48 -14.34
N LEU A 132 -4.08 -5.34 -15.65
CA LEU A 132 -4.85 -4.44 -16.51
C LEU A 132 -6.29 -4.92 -16.67
N GLU A 133 -6.53 -6.22 -16.81
CA GLU A 133 -7.89 -6.76 -16.99
C GLU A 133 -8.73 -6.52 -15.72
N SER A 134 -8.16 -6.78 -14.54
CA SER A 134 -8.80 -6.51 -13.26
C SER A 134 -9.15 -5.04 -13.08
N ILE A 135 -8.21 -4.14 -13.38
CA ILE A 135 -8.39 -2.70 -13.26
C ILE A 135 -9.46 -2.19 -14.25
N GLU A 136 -9.37 -2.59 -15.52
CA GLU A 136 -10.34 -2.17 -16.53
C GLU A 136 -11.75 -2.71 -16.20
N GLY A 137 -11.85 -3.94 -15.69
CA GLY A 137 -13.11 -4.52 -15.22
C GLY A 137 -13.70 -3.72 -14.05
N SER A 138 -12.89 -3.38 -13.05
CA SER A 138 -13.34 -2.56 -11.92
C SER A 138 -13.80 -1.16 -12.37
N LEU A 139 -13.08 -0.52 -13.29
CA LEU A 139 -13.47 0.78 -13.84
C LEU A 139 -14.77 0.71 -14.66
N ARG A 140 -15.01 -0.36 -15.42
CA ARG A 140 -16.29 -0.58 -16.11
C ARG A 140 -17.44 -0.65 -15.13
N GLN A 141 -17.28 -1.40 -14.04
CA GLN A 141 -18.30 -1.49 -12.99
C GLN A 141 -18.59 -0.13 -12.34
N LEU A 142 -17.54 0.65 -12.04
CA LEU A 142 -17.70 2.01 -11.53
C LEU A 142 -18.46 2.90 -12.52
N TRP A 143 -18.08 2.86 -13.80
CA TRP A 143 -18.72 3.63 -14.87
C TRP A 143 -20.19 3.25 -15.05
N GLU A 144 -20.54 1.97 -14.96
CA GLU A 144 -21.91 1.47 -15.09
C GLU A 144 -22.80 1.82 -13.90
N ARG A 145 -22.23 1.94 -12.71
CA ARG A 145 -22.94 2.34 -11.48
C ARG A 145 -23.23 3.84 -11.41
N LEU A 146 -22.60 4.67 -12.25
CA LEU A 146 -22.76 6.12 -12.22
C LEU A 146 -24.21 6.56 -12.48
N ALA A 147 -24.63 7.60 -11.78
CA ALA A 147 -25.85 8.32 -12.11
C ALA A 147 -25.76 8.88 -13.55
N PRO A 148 -26.87 8.88 -14.31
CA PRO A 148 -26.88 9.37 -15.69
C PRO A 148 -26.32 10.80 -15.82
N GLU A 149 -26.65 11.68 -14.86
CA GLU A 149 -26.18 13.06 -14.84
C GLU A 149 -24.66 13.16 -14.72
N THR A 150 -24.07 12.37 -13.82
CA THR A 150 -22.61 12.28 -13.68
C THR A 150 -21.98 11.72 -14.94
N ARG A 151 -22.53 10.66 -15.53
CA ARG A 151 -21.99 10.07 -16.76
C ARG A 151 -21.96 11.08 -17.92
N LEU A 152 -23.03 11.85 -18.06
CA LEU A 152 -23.14 12.93 -19.05
C LEU A 152 -22.12 14.05 -18.82
N SER A 153 -21.81 14.40 -17.56
CA SER A 153 -20.83 15.46 -17.25
C SER A 153 -19.41 15.09 -17.67
N TYR A 154 -19.02 13.82 -17.52
CA TYR A 154 -17.74 13.29 -18.02
C TYR A 154 -17.74 13.15 -19.54
N GLY A 155 -18.86 12.71 -20.12
CA GLY A 155 -19.02 12.47 -21.55
C GLY A 155 -18.57 11.08 -21.99
N GLU A 156 -19.15 10.61 -23.10
CA GLU A 156 -19.01 9.22 -23.59
C GLU A 156 -17.57 8.80 -23.88
N ASP A 157 -16.73 9.73 -24.37
CA ASP A 157 -15.34 9.44 -24.72
C ASP A 157 -14.40 9.42 -23.51
N TYR A 158 -14.78 10.05 -22.39
CA TYR A 158 -13.89 10.18 -21.23
C TYR A 158 -13.46 8.82 -20.71
N PHE A 159 -14.41 7.89 -20.55
CA PHE A 159 -14.14 6.55 -20.07
C PHE A 159 -13.13 5.81 -20.97
N ARG A 160 -13.34 5.85 -22.29
CA ARG A 160 -12.45 5.20 -23.26
C ARG A 160 -11.04 5.81 -23.23
N GLN A 161 -10.94 7.13 -23.15
CA GLN A 161 -9.66 7.83 -23.07
C GLN A 161 -8.94 7.54 -21.75
N TYR A 162 -9.68 7.47 -20.65
CA TYR A 162 -9.14 7.13 -19.32
C TYR A 162 -8.49 5.75 -19.32
N LEU A 163 -9.19 4.73 -19.83
CA LEU A 163 -8.63 3.38 -19.98
C LEU A 163 -7.37 3.38 -20.87
N LYS A 164 -7.39 4.12 -21.98
CA LYS A 164 -6.23 4.21 -22.89
C LYS A 164 -5.00 4.83 -22.20
N VAL A 165 -5.19 5.94 -21.48
CA VAL A 165 -4.12 6.61 -20.72
C VAL A 165 -3.58 5.67 -19.64
N GLN A 166 -4.45 5.03 -18.87
CA GLN A 166 -4.05 4.12 -17.81
C GLN A 166 -3.26 2.93 -18.35
N ARG A 167 -3.75 2.29 -19.43
CA ARG A 167 -3.05 1.19 -20.10
C ARG A 167 -1.67 1.62 -20.60
N PHE A 168 -1.58 2.81 -21.21
CA PHE A 168 -0.31 3.37 -21.68
C PHE A 168 0.68 3.58 -20.52
N ILE A 169 0.24 4.21 -19.43
CA ILE A 169 1.08 4.46 -18.25
C ILE A 169 1.56 3.13 -17.67
N MET A 170 0.66 2.19 -17.39
CA MET A 170 1.01 0.90 -16.77
C MET A 170 2.01 0.11 -17.63
N ASN A 171 1.83 0.08 -18.95
CA ASN A 171 2.76 -0.59 -19.85
C ASN A 171 4.15 0.07 -19.88
N LEU A 172 4.22 1.38 -19.64
CA LEU A 172 5.47 2.13 -19.64
C LEU A 172 6.26 1.95 -18.33
N ILE A 173 5.57 1.94 -17.18
CA ILE A 173 6.23 2.04 -15.87
C ILE A 173 6.27 0.72 -15.07
N CYS A 174 5.42 -0.26 -15.35
CA CYS A 174 5.39 -1.50 -14.58
C CYS A 174 6.63 -2.37 -14.83
N ASP A 175 7.46 -2.50 -13.79
CA ASP A 175 8.64 -3.34 -13.77
C ASP A 175 8.26 -4.82 -13.52
N ALA A 176 8.88 -5.74 -14.26
CA ALA A 176 8.63 -7.18 -14.10
C ALA A 176 9.47 -7.81 -12.98
N ASP A 177 10.57 -7.16 -12.58
CA ASP A 177 11.51 -7.71 -11.62
C ASP A 177 11.05 -7.44 -10.18
N LEU A 178 10.24 -8.36 -9.65
CA LEU A 178 9.76 -8.32 -8.27
C LEU A 178 10.87 -8.51 -7.23
N ALA A 179 12.05 -8.99 -7.63
CA ALA A 179 13.16 -9.20 -6.69
C ALA A 179 13.62 -7.88 -6.06
N LYS A 180 13.41 -6.75 -6.75
CA LYS A 180 13.70 -5.40 -6.21
C LYS A 180 12.90 -5.11 -4.94
N VAL A 181 11.64 -5.54 -4.89
CA VAL A 181 10.76 -5.34 -3.73
C VAL A 181 11.10 -6.33 -2.63
N THR A 182 11.26 -7.61 -2.96
CA THR A 182 11.55 -8.64 -1.96
C THR A 182 12.93 -8.45 -1.33
N TRP A 183 13.93 -8.00 -2.10
CA TRP A 183 15.25 -7.63 -1.56
C TRP A 183 15.15 -6.48 -0.55
N CYS A 184 14.29 -5.48 -0.81
CA CYS A 184 14.07 -4.38 0.13
C CYS A 184 13.45 -4.90 1.44
N MET A 185 12.49 -5.82 1.35
CA MET A 185 11.89 -6.47 2.53
C MET A 185 12.92 -7.31 3.30
N GLU A 186 13.70 -8.13 2.59
CA GLU A 186 14.74 -8.97 3.16
C GLU A 186 15.78 -8.12 3.89
N HIS A 187 16.32 -7.09 3.22
CA HIS A 187 17.29 -6.18 3.81
C HIS A 187 16.72 -5.45 5.03
N ALA A 188 15.44 -5.02 4.99
CA ALA A 188 14.79 -4.39 6.14
C ALA A 188 14.69 -5.32 7.36
N LEU A 189 14.54 -6.63 7.14
CA LEU A 189 14.50 -7.64 8.20
C LEU A 189 15.90 -8.01 8.70
N SER A 190 16.87 -8.21 7.80
CA SER A 190 18.16 -8.85 8.12
C SER A 190 19.29 -7.87 8.42
N ALA A 191 19.22 -6.62 7.93
CA ALA A 191 20.32 -5.67 8.08
C ALA A 191 20.58 -5.30 9.55
N ARG A 192 21.86 -5.14 9.89
CA ARG A 192 22.28 -4.64 11.22
C ARG A 192 21.70 -3.26 11.51
N TYR A 193 21.66 -2.38 10.50
CA TYR A 193 21.11 -1.03 10.56
C TYR A 193 20.15 -0.82 9.37
N PRO A 194 18.89 -1.28 9.46
CA PRO A 194 17.94 -1.10 8.37
C PRO A 194 17.58 0.38 8.22
N ARG A 195 17.34 0.81 6.99
CA ARG A 195 16.82 2.14 6.67
C ARG A 195 15.37 2.27 7.13
N THR A 196 14.92 3.48 7.39
CA THR A 196 13.51 3.73 7.71
C THR A 196 12.62 3.61 6.48
N ARG A 197 13.16 3.89 5.28
CA ARG A 197 12.44 3.84 4.00
C ARG A 197 13.28 3.15 2.92
N TYR A 198 12.61 2.33 2.11
CA TYR A 198 13.18 1.62 0.97
C TYR A 198 12.34 1.87 -0.27
N SER A 199 12.95 2.42 -1.31
CA SER A 199 12.28 2.73 -2.57
C SER A 199 12.67 1.69 -3.62
N ALA A 200 11.73 0.83 -4.00
CA ALA A 200 11.94 -0.21 -5.00
C ALA A 200 11.39 0.25 -6.36
N GLY A 201 12.16 0.08 -7.43
CA GLY A 201 11.80 0.54 -8.77
C GLY A 201 12.55 1.79 -9.19
N TRP A 202 12.76 1.94 -10.51
CA TRP A 202 13.41 3.11 -11.08
C TRP A 202 12.47 4.32 -11.05
N ASP A 203 11.18 4.08 -11.32
CA ASP A 203 10.10 5.06 -11.30
C ASP A 203 9.90 5.62 -9.89
N ALA A 204 10.01 4.78 -8.86
CA ALA A 204 9.99 5.26 -7.48
C ALA A 204 11.10 6.28 -7.22
N LYS A 205 12.34 5.95 -7.60
CA LYS A 205 13.53 6.77 -7.29
C LYS A 205 13.63 8.03 -8.14
N LEU A 206 13.24 7.95 -9.41
CA LEU A 206 13.51 8.99 -10.41
C LEU A 206 12.28 9.82 -10.80
N LEU A 207 11.07 9.31 -10.55
CA LEU A 207 9.83 9.98 -10.93
C LEU A 207 8.98 10.35 -9.71
N TRP A 208 8.42 9.35 -9.02
CA TRP A 208 7.36 9.58 -8.04
C TRP A 208 7.85 10.23 -6.74
N LEU A 209 8.98 9.77 -6.19
CA LEU A 209 9.51 10.36 -4.96
C LEU A 209 10.02 11.78 -5.18
N PRO A 210 10.81 12.09 -6.23
CA PRO A 210 11.15 13.48 -6.55
C PRO A 210 9.91 14.36 -6.75
N ALA A 211 8.90 13.86 -7.48
CA ALA A 211 7.65 14.60 -7.71
C ALA A 211 6.90 14.89 -6.40
N SER A 212 6.95 13.99 -5.41
CA SER A 212 6.32 14.21 -4.10
C SER A 212 6.88 15.40 -3.30
N TYR A 213 8.04 15.92 -3.67
CA TYR A 213 8.67 17.10 -3.05
C TYR A 213 8.44 18.39 -3.86
N LEU A 214 7.87 18.31 -5.06
CA LEU A 214 7.55 19.49 -5.87
C LEU A 214 6.34 20.25 -5.28
N PRO A 215 6.24 21.56 -5.52
CA PRO A 215 5.04 22.32 -5.21
C PRO A 215 3.79 21.67 -5.83
N ALA A 216 2.71 21.57 -5.04
CA ALA A 216 1.48 20.91 -5.46
C ALA A 216 0.95 21.44 -6.80
N CYS A 217 1.01 22.75 -7.03
CA CYS A 217 0.54 23.36 -8.29
C CYS A 217 1.27 22.83 -9.54
N ILE A 218 2.54 22.46 -9.43
CA ILE A 218 3.32 21.90 -10.55
C ILE A 218 2.85 20.47 -10.82
N VAL A 219 2.71 19.68 -9.76
CA VAL A 219 2.28 18.28 -9.87
C VAL A 219 0.85 18.19 -10.39
N ASP A 220 -0.05 19.02 -9.86
CA ASP A 220 -1.44 19.12 -10.29
C ASP A 220 -1.53 19.50 -11.78
N LEU A 221 -0.71 20.46 -12.23
CA LEU A 221 -0.66 20.84 -13.64
C LEU A 221 -0.22 19.66 -14.53
N VAL A 222 0.86 18.96 -14.14
CA VAL A 222 1.37 17.81 -14.89
C VAL A 222 0.30 16.71 -14.96
N LEU A 223 -0.29 16.31 -13.84
CA LEU A 223 -1.33 15.27 -13.80
C LEU A 223 -2.57 15.68 -14.61
N ALA A 224 -3.01 16.94 -14.52
CA ALA A 224 -4.14 17.47 -15.29
C ALA A 224 -3.87 17.54 -16.81
N THR A 225 -2.61 17.54 -17.24
CA THR A 225 -2.25 17.46 -18.67
C THR A 225 -2.24 16.03 -19.20
N ILE A 226 -1.94 15.04 -18.34
CA ILE A 226 -1.85 13.63 -18.71
C ILE A 226 -3.25 12.98 -18.73
N LEU A 227 -4.10 13.30 -17.75
CA LEU A 227 -5.43 12.73 -17.62
C LEU A 227 -6.42 13.31 -18.67
N PRO A 228 -7.39 12.51 -19.13
CA PRO A 228 -8.43 13.01 -20.02
C PRO A 228 -9.27 14.10 -19.33
N LYS A 229 -9.89 14.96 -20.13
CA LYS A 229 -10.71 16.08 -19.64
C LYS A 229 -12.19 15.74 -19.78
N PRO A 230 -13.03 16.01 -18.76
CA PRO A 230 -14.47 15.81 -18.88
C PRO A 230 -15.07 16.74 -19.95
N ALA A 231 -16.24 16.35 -20.46
CA ALA A 231 -16.99 17.12 -21.44
C ALA A 231 -17.47 18.45 -20.85
N HIS A 232 -18.04 18.42 -19.64
CA HIS A 232 -18.41 19.62 -18.92
C HIS A 232 -17.18 20.19 -18.19
N ARG A 233 -16.53 21.19 -18.79
CA ARG A 233 -15.31 21.83 -18.27
C ARG A 233 -15.42 23.35 -18.32
N ARG A 234 -14.67 24.05 -17.47
CA ARG A 234 -14.53 25.52 -17.55
C ARG A 234 -13.96 25.90 -18.93
N PRO A 235 -14.48 26.94 -19.60
CA PRO A 235 -13.85 27.49 -20.78
C PRO A 235 -12.44 28.02 -20.41
N ARG A 236 -11.52 27.92 -21.37
CA ARG A 236 -10.14 28.43 -21.20
C ARG A 236 -10.11 29.94 -21.17
#